data_AF-A0A0Q6Y886-F1
#
_entry.id   AF-A0A0Q6Y886-F1
#
_cell.length_a   1.000
_cell.length_b   1.000
_cell.length_c   1.000
_cell.angle_alpha   90.00
_cell.angle_beta   90.00
_cell.angle_gamma   90.00
#
_symmetry.space_group_name_H-M   'P 1'
#
loop_
_entity.id
_entity.type
_entity.pdbx_description
1 polymer ?
#
loop_
_entity_poly.entity_id
_entity_poly.type
_entity_poly.pdbx_seq_one_letter_code
_entity_poly.pdbx_strand_id
1 'polypeptide(L)'
;MLEIPGLPLPEQVTRYVRFPDGVLGRMVVGAGLDPELPEGAKFVTEEVYEELRSAMREQHETCVAEMLAAEKDARRQQYEDLVAANIPEATARALSGHGGPLNDDPVLGHAGS
;
A
#
# COMPACT_ATOMS: atom_id res chain seq x y z
N MET A 1 21.18 -35.23 -11.87
CA MET A 1 21.40 -33.83 -11.47
C MET A 1 22.64 -33.38 -12.23
N LEU A 2 22.48 -32.70 -13.36
CA LEU A 2 23.59 -32.25 -14.22
C LEU A 2 23.59 -30.73 -14.20
N GLU A 3 24.46 -30.15 -13.38
CA GLU A 3 24.83 -28.74 -13.47
C GLU A 3 25.80 -28.60 -14.66
N ILE A 4 25.45 -27.77 -15.64
CA ILE A 4 26.31 -27.46 -16.79
C ILE A 4 27.05 -26.15 -16.47
N PRO A 5 28.35 -26.18 -16.15
CA PRO A 5 29.13 -24.96 -15.93
C PRO A 5 29.47 -24.30 -17.27
N GLY A 6 29.08 -23.03 -17.46
CA GLY A 6 29.64 -22.17 -18.51
C GLY A 6 28.73 -21.78 -19.68
N LEU A 7 27.40 -21.86 -19.57
CA LEU A 7 26.56 -21.06 -20.46
C LEU A 7 26.60 -19.61 -19.94
N PRO A 8 26.93 -18.60 -20.78
CA PRO A 8 26.63 -17.23 -20.39
C PRO A 8 25.13 -17.19 -20.15
N LEU A 9 24.71 -16.91 -18.91
CA LEU A 9 23.32 -16.56 -18.65
C LEU A 9 23.03 -15.42 -19.64
N PRO A 10 22.07 -15.59 -20.56
CA PRO A 10 21.77 -14.55 -21.55
C PRO A 10 21.57 -13.25 -20.77
N GLU A 11 22.23 -12.16 -21.18
CA GLU A 11 22.28 -10.92 -20.39
C GLU A 11 20.86 -10.57 -19.96
N GLN A 12 20.56 -10.64 -18.66
CA GLN A 12 19.19 -10.48 -18.21
C GLN A 12 18.81 -9.00 -18.28
N VAL A 13 17.82 -8.66 -19.11
CA VAL A 13 17.30 -7.31 -19.24
C VAL A 13 16.01 -7.21 -18.44
N THR A 14 15.92 -6.19 -17.59
CA THR A 14 14.66 -5.85 -16.94
C THR A 14 13.77 -5.13 -17.95
N ARG A 15 12.59 -5.68 -18.22
CA ARG A 15 11.55 -5.01 -19.00
C ARG A 15 10.33 -4.71 -18.13
N TYR A 16 9.75 -3.55 -18.38
CA TYR A 16 8.56 -3.08 -17.70
C TYR A 16 7.35 -3.30 -18.59
N VAL A 17 6.27 -3.79 -18.00
CA VAL A 17 5.02 -4.09 -18.71
C VAL A 17 3.84 -3.44 -18.02
N ARG A 18 2.91 -2.95 -18.82
CA ARG A 18 1.60 -2.48 -18.38
C ARG A 18 0.55 -3.45 -18.87
N PHE A 19 -0.20 -4.02 -17.95
CA PHE A 19 -1.32 -4.91 -18.22
C PHE A 19 -2.57 -4.12 -18.60
N PRO A 20 -3.53 -4.75 -19.31
CA PRO A 20 -4.79 -4.10 -19.68
C PRO A 20 -5.63 -3.69 -18.47
N ASP A 21 -5.49 -4.40 -17.34
CA ASP A 21 -6.12 -4.07 -16.04
C ASP A 21 -5.52 -2.83 -15.35
N GLY A 22 -4.55 -2.16 -15.99
CA GLY A 22 -3.84 -1.02 -15.41
C GLY A 22 -2.72 -1.40 -14.44
N VAL A 23 -2.54 -2.69 -14.16
CA VAL A 23 -1.46 -3.21 -13.30
C VAL A 23 -0.10 -3.01 -14.00
N LEU A 24 0.91 -2.65 -13.21
CA LEU A 24 2.30 -2.59 -13.65
C LEU A 24 3.05 -3.85 -13.24
N GLY A 25 3.79 -4.45 -14.17
CA GLY A 25 4.65 -5.59 -13.91
C GLY A 25 6.11 -5.31 -14.26
N ARG A 26 7.01 -5.94 -13.50
CA ARG A 26 8.43 -6.00 -13.82
C ARG A 26 8.78 -7.44 -14.14
N MET A 27 9.35 -7.68 -15.32
CA MET A 27 9.84 -9.00 -15.70
C MET A 27 11.30 -8.96 -16.14
N VAL A 28 12.02 -10.03 -15.83
CA VAL A 28 13.43 -10.19 -16.19
C VAL A 28 13.49 -11.19 -17.33
N VAL A 29 14.05 -10.79 -18.46
CA VAL A 29 14.06 -11.57 -19.70
C VAL A 29 15.48 -11.67 -20.25
N GLY A 30 15.83 -12.79 -20.88
CA GLY A 30 17.15 -12.91 -21.51
C GLY A 30 17.31 -11.92 -22.66
N ALA A 31 18.46 -11.25 -22.75
CA ALA A 31 18.77 -10.32 -23.83
C ALA A 31 18.66 -11.04 -25.17
N GLY A 32 17.96 -10.41 -26.12
CA GLY A 32 17.71 -10.99 -27.44
C GLY A 32 16.54 -11.97 -27.50
N LEU A 33 15.86 -12.27 -26.38
CA LEU A 33 14.54 -12.88 -26.41
C LEU A 33 13.46 -11.79 -26.42
N ASP A 34 12.48 -11.95 -27.32
CA ASP A 34 11.23 -11.21 -27.23
C ASP A 34 10.26 -12.03 -26.37
N PRO A 35 10.03 -11.62 -25.11
CA PRO A 35 9.16 -12.38 -24.21
C PRO A 35 7.71 -12.22 -24.67
N GLU A 36 6.99 -13.33 -24.77
CA GLU A 36 5.56 -13.29 -25.08
C GLU A 36 4.82 -12.52 -23.98
N LEU A 37 4.29 -11.36 -24.36
CA LEU A 37 3.40 -10.59 -23.53
C LEU A 37 2.04 -11.31 -23.45
N PRO A 38 1.44 -11.42 -22.25
CA PRO A 38 0.05 -11.84 -22.16
C PRO A 38 -0.86 -10.88 -22.93
N GLU A 39 -1.99 -11.40 -23.42
CA GLU A 39 -2.88 -10.66 -24.32
C GLU A 39 -3.30 -9.31 -23.72
N GLY A 40 -3.05 -8.23 -24.44
CA GLY A 40 -3.35 -6.86 -24.01
C GLY A 40 -2.27 -6.18 -23.17
N ALA A 41 -1.21 -6.88 -22.76
CA ALA A 41 -0.07 -6.25 -22.09
C ALA A 41 0.80 -5.48 -23.09
N LYS A 42 1.29 -4.31 -22.68
CA LYS A 42 2.16 -3.44 -23.47
C LYS A 42 3.49 -3.26 -22.75
N PHE A 43 4.60 -3.36 -23.49
CA PHE A 43 5.87 -2.89 -22.97
C PHE A 43 5.80 -1.39 -22.70
N VAL A 44 6.26 -0.99 -21.52
CA VAL A 44 6.45 0.41 -21.15
C VAL A 44 7.93 0.64 -20.91
N THR A 45 8.39 1.88 -21.11
CA THR A 45 9.74 2.27 -20.71
C THR A 45 9.82 2.34 -19.19
N GLU A 46 11.04 2.33 -18.66
CA GLU A 46 11.29 2.54 -17.23
C GLU A 46 10.67 3.85 -16.73
N GLU A 47 10.86 4.93 -17.49
CA GLU A 47 10.31 6.25 -17.17
C GLU A 47 8.78 6.23 -17.03
N VAL A 48 8.08 5.56 -17.97
CA VAL A 48 6.61 5.43 -17.92
C VAL A 48 6.16 4.55 -16.77
N TYR A 49 6.92 3.50 -16.44
CA TYR A 49 6.64 2.64 -15.28
C TYR A 49 6.78 3.41 -13.97
N GLU A 50 7.83 4.21 -13.81
CA GLU A 50 8.07 5.01 -12.61
C GLU A 50 7.04 6.12 -12.44
N GLU A 51 6.66 6.81 -13.52
CA GLU A 51 5.59 7.82 -13.51
C GLU A 51 4.27 7.20 -13.06
N LEU A 52 3.85 6.09 -13.68
CA LEU A 52 2.61 5.40 -13.32
C LEU A 52 2.65 4.87 -11.88
N ARG A 53 3.80 4.35 -11.44
CA ARG A 53 3.99 3.88 -10.07
C ARG A 53 3.90 5.01 -9.06
N SER A 54 4.49 6.18 -9.36
CA SER A 54 4.39 7.36 -8.49
C SER A 54 2.93 7.80 -8.38
N ALA A 55 2.24 7.95 -9.51
CA ALA A 55 0.84 8.35 -9.55
C ALA A 55 -0.06 7.38 -8.76
N MET A 56 0.17 6.07 -8.89
CA MET A 56 -0.57 5.05 -8.13
C MET A 56 -0.27 5.13 -6.63
N ARG A 57 0.98 5.40 -6.25
CA ARG A 57 1.37 5.54 -4.86
C ARG A 57 0.70 6.75 -4.21
N GLU A 58 0.71 7.90 -4.89
CA GLU A 58 0.07 9.12 -4.40
C GLU A 58 -1.45 8.95 -4.23
N GLN A 59 -2.10 8.30 -5.19
CA GLN A 59 -3.52 7.95 -5.10
C GLN A 59 -3.78 6.97 -3.94
N HIS A 60 -2.93 5.97 -3.77
CA HIS A 60 -3.07 5.01 -2.68
C HIS A 60 -2.86 5.68 -1.32
N GLU A 61 -1.86 6.54 -1.17
CA GLU A 61 -1.60 7.28 0.07
C GLU A 61 -2.77 8.20 0.42
N THR A 62 -3.35 8.87 -0.58
CA THR A 62 -4.56 9.70 -0.38
C THR A 62 -5.75 8.85 0.04
N CYS A 63 -6.04 7.77 -0.67
CA CYS A 63 -7.14 6.86 -0.36
C CYS A 63 -6.98 6.25 1.05
N VAL A 64 -5.79 5.79 1.41
CA VAL A 64 -5.49 5.26 2.75
C VAL A 64 -5.65 6.34 3.82
N ALA A 65 -5.18 7.56 3.57
CA ALA A 65 -5.35 8.66 4.51
C ALA A 65 -6.84 9.01 4.73
N GLU A 66 -7.63 9.06 3.66
CA GLU A 66 -9.08 9.27 3.72
C GLU A 66 -9.80 8.13 4.47
N MET A 67 -9.44 6.88 4.18
CA MET A 67 -10.00 5.72 4.89
C MET A 67 -9.67 5.75 6.39
N LEU A 68 -8.41 6.05 6.75
CA LEU A 68 -7.99 6.14 8.14
C LEU A 68 -8.67 7.29 8.88
N ALA A 69 -8.87 8.43 8.21
CA ALA A 69 -9.63 9.55 8.76
C ALA A 69 -11.09 9.15 9.01
N ALA A 70 -11.75 8.55 8.01
CA ALA A 70 -13.12 8.07 8.13
C ALA A 70 -13.29 7.01 9.24
N GLU A 71 -12.33 6.09 9.38
CA GLU A 71 -12.33 5.11 10.46
C GLU A 71 -12.16 5.77 11.84
N LYS A 72 -11.30 6.79 11.97
CA LYS A 72 -11.13 7.53 13.23
C LYS A 72 -12.41 8.26 13.63
N ASP A 73 -13.05 8.94 12.67
CA ASP A 73 -14.33 9.61 12.89
C ASP A 73 -15.44 8.63 13.25
N ALA A 74 -15.53 7.48 12.56
CA ALA A 74 -16.51 6.44 12.87
C ALA A 74 -16.35 5.89 14.31
N ARG A 75 -15.11 5.61 14.74
CA ARG A 75 -14.84 5.14 16.12
C ARG A 75 -15.18 6.20 17.16
N ARG A 76 -14.89 7.47 16.88
CA ARG A 76 -15.25 8.59 17.76
C ARG A 76 -16.76 8.73 17.88
N GLN A 77 -17.48 8.74 16.75
CA GLN A 77 -18.94 8.84 16.73
C GLN A 77 -19.57 7.68 17.52
N GLN A 78 -19.10 6.45 17.31
CA GLN A 78 -19.58 5.30 18.05
C GLN A 78 -19.35 5.44 19.57
N TYR A 79 -18.22 6.00 20.00
CA TYR A 79 -17.99 6.30 21.42
C TYR A 79 -18.99 7.33 21.95
N GLU A 80 -19.19 8.45 21.23
CA GLU A 80 -20.10 9.52 21.62
C GLU A 80 -21.56 9.01 21.72
N ASP A 81 -22.00 8.17 20.79
CA ASP A 81 -23.32 7.51 20.83
C ASP A 81 -23.49 6.58 22.04
N LEU A 82 -22.46 5.79 22.38
CA LEU A 82 -22.50 4.88 23.54
C LEU A 82 -22.54 5.66 24.86
N VAL A 83 -21.79 6.76 24.96
CA VAL A 83 -21.85 7.66 26.12
C VAL A 83 -23.21 8.33 26.23
N ALA A 84 -23.78 8.82 25.12
CA ALA A 84 -25.13 9.40 25.08
C ALA A 84 -26.20 8.37 25.49
N ALA A 85 -25.99 7.09 25.18
CA ALA A 85 -26.82 5.97 25.63
C ALA A 85 -26.61 5.58 27.11
N ASN A 86 -25.88 6.40 27.90
CA ASN A 86 -25.54 6.17 29.31
C ASN A 86 -24.71 4.89 29.56
N ILE A 87 -23.98 4.41 28.55
CA ILE A 87 -23.02 3.32 28.76
C ILE A 87 -21.77 3.91 29.46
N PRO A 88 -21.26 3.25 30.52
CA PRO A 88 -20.04 3.69 31.19
C PRO A 88 -18.88 3.84 30.21
N GLU A 89 -18.11 4.92 30.36
CA GLU A 89 -17.05 5.29 29.41
C GLU A 89 -16.02 4.16 29.17
N ALA A 90 -15.69 3.39 30.21
CA ALA A 90 -14.80 2.24 30.11
C ALA A 90 -15.35 1.18 29.14
N THR A 91 -16.65 0.93 29.19
CA THR A 91 -17.35 0.00 28.30
C THR A 91 -17.54 0.59 26.89
N ALA A 92 -17.84 1.89 26.79
CA ALA A 92 -17.95 2.59 25.52
C ALA A 92 -16.63 2.58 24.74
N ARG A 93 -15.48 2.75 25.39
CA ARG A 93 -14.14 2.64 24.77
C ARG A 93 -13.81 1.23 24.30
N ALA A 94 -14.13 0.22 25.11
CA ALA A 94 -13.91 -1.17 24.75
C ALA A 94 -14.74 -1.58 23.52
N LEU A 95 -15.97 -1.09 23.40
CA LEU A 95 -16.89 -1.43 22.31
C LEU A 95 -16.66 -0.63 21.01
N SER A 96 -16.25 0.63 21.11
CA SER A 96 -15.95 1.49 19.95
C SER A 96 -14.55 1.28 19.40
N GLY A 97 -13.65 0.62 20.15
CA GLY A 97 -12.23 0.54 19.80
C GLY A 97 -11.53 1.91 19.82
N HIS A 98 -12.18 2.95 20.38
CA HIS A 98 -11.58 4.26 20.58
C HIS A 98 -10.64 4.21 21.80
N GLY A 99 -9.37 3.92 21.53
CA GLY A 99 -8.30 3.87 22.54
C GLY A 99 -7.65 5.23 22.85
N GLY A 100 -8.18 6.33 22.32
CA GLY A 100 -7.63 7.68 22.52
C GLY A 100 -8.12 8.35 23.81
N PRO A 101 -7.30 9.20 24.45
CA PRO A 101 -7.79 10.12 25.46
C PRO A 101 -8.76 11.13 24.82
N LEU A 102 -9.81 11.52 25.53
CA LEU A 102 -10.73 12.60 25.12
C LEU A 102 -10.06 13.98 25.09
N ASN A 103 -8.85 14.09 25.63
CA ASN A 103 -7.99 15.26 25.51
C ASN A 103 -6.89 14.94 24.49
N ASP A 104 -6.99 15.52 23.31
CA ASP A 104 -5.87 15.74 22.41
C ASP A 104 -4.94 16.76 23.11
N ASP A 105 -4.02 16.26 23.95
CA ASP A 105 -2.89 17.05 24.43
C ASP A 105 -1.64 16.53 23.69
N PRO A 106 -0.97 17.36 22.85
CA PRO A 106 0.20 16.94 22.09
C PRO A 106 1.42 16.90 23.01
N VAL A 107 1.54 15.86 23.83
CA VAL A 107 2.78 15.55 24.57
C VAL A 107 3.31 14.20 24.12
N LEU A 108 3.94 14.20 22.94
CA LEU A 108 5.00 13.25 22.61
C LEU A 108 6.34 14.00 22.73
N GLY A 109 7.03 13.81 23.86
CA GLY A 109 8.39 14.30 24.02
C GLY A 109 8.92 14.26 25.45
N HIS A 110 9.61 13.16 25.78
CA HIS A 110 10.62 13.05 26.84
C HIS A 110 10.20 12.98 28.33
N ALA A 111 10.06 11.74 28.80
CA ALA A 111 10.78 11.21 29.96
C ALA A 111 10.94 9.69 29.71
N GLY A 112 12.07 9.01 29.81
CA GLY A 112 13.43 9.29 30.23
C GLY A 112 14.12 7.92 30.31
N SER A 113 15.41 7.86 29.97
CA SER A 113 16.36 6.87 30.47
C SER A 113 17.75 7.49 30.34
#